data_AF-A0A942SJ65-F1
#
_entry.id   AF-A0A942SJ65-F1
#
_cell.length_a   1.000
_cell.length_b   1.000
_cell.length_c   1.000
_cell.angle_alpha   90.00
_cell.angle_beta   90.00
_cell.angle_gamma   90.00
#
_symmetry.space_group_name_H-M   'P 1'
#
loop_
_entity.id
_entity.type
_entity.pdbx_description
1 polymer ?
#
loop_
_entity_poly.entity_id
_entity_poly.type
_entity_poly.pdbx_seq_one_letter_code
_entity_poly.pdbx_strand_id
1 'polypeptide(L)' 'MKEVENQMVKPNGYGIKDPHQEDVCEGIDACGDEVVSGDYILEYDGEIILVENAAKFLIEHCGAIIKVAGEE' A
#
# COMPACT_ATOMS: atom_id res chain seq x y z
N MET A 1 8.14 39.86 -7.84
CA MET A 1 7.59 38.64 -7.21
C MET A 1 8.80 37.79 -6.88
N LYS A 2 9.07 37.51 -5.59
CA LYS A 2 10.20 36.65 -5.22
C LYS A 2 9.74 35.21 -5.33
N GLU A 3 10.37 34.45 -6.21
CA GLU A 3 10.20 33.00 -6.28
C GLU A 3 10.70 32.41 -4.95
N VAL A 4 9.78 31.79 -4.21
CA VAL A 4 10.12 31.00 -3.02
C VAL A 4 10.70 29.70 -3.57
N GLU A 5 12.02 29.57 -3.57
CA GLU A 5 12.68 28.31 -3.85
C GLU A 5 12.35 27.33 -2.72
N ASN A 6 11.67 26.24 -3.05
CA ASN A 6 11.41 25.16 -2.10
C ASN A 6 12.75 24.58 -1.64
N GLN A 7 13.12 24.89 -0.41
CA GLN A 7 14.33 24.38 0.23
C GLN A 7 14.14 22.88 0.45
N MET A 8 14.73 22.04 -0.42
CA MET A 8 14.71 20.58 -0.24
C MET A 8 15.23 20.23 1.16
N VAL A 9 14.34 19.79 2.05
CA VAL A 9 14.66 19.33 3.39
C VAL A 9 15.38 18.00 3.24
N LYS A 10 16.68 17.96 3.56
CA LYS A 10 17.44 16.71 3.57
C LYS A 10 16.95 15.85 4.75
N PRO A 11 16.73 14.53 4.58
CA PRO A 11 16.38 13.66 5.69
C PRO A 11 17.48 13.74 6.75
N ASN A 12 17.11 14.20 7.95
CA ASN A 12 18.06 14.60 9.00
C ASN A 12 18.67 13.42 9.78
N GLY A 13 18.62 12.19 9.25
CA GLY A 13 19.28 11.02 9.84
C GLY A 13 18.70 10.55 11.18
N TYR A 14 17.68 11.20 11.71
CA TYR A 14 17.02 10.86 12.99
C TYR A 14 15.81 9.91 12.82
N GLY A 15 15.54 9.41 11.60
CA GLY A 15 14.42 8.51 11.33
C GLY A 15 13.04 9.16 11.50
N ILE A 16 12.97 10.48 11.68
CA ILE A 16 11.73 11.23 11.73
C ILE A 16 11.33 11.52 10.29
N LYS A 17 10.26 10.87 9.82
CA LYS A 17 9.69 11.14 8.49
C LYS A 17 9.25 12.60 8.45
N ASP A 18 9.66 13.31 7.40
CA ASP A 18 9.15 14.67 7.18
C ASP A 18 7.64 14.57 6.93
N PRO A 19 6.79 15.35 7.62
CA PRO A 19 5.34 15.30 7.41
C PRO A 19 4.92 15.74 6.00
N HIS A 20 5.84 16.33 5.22
CA HIS A 20 5.70 16.66 3.80
C HIS A 20 6.41 15.69 2.86
N GLN A 21 7.05 14.64 3.38
CA GLN A 21 7.58 13.57 2.54
C GLN A 21 6.41 12.71 2.07
N GLU A 22 6.00 12.95 0.82
CA GLU A 22 5.02 12.13 0.12
C GLU A 22 5.45 10.66 0.20
N ASP A 23 4.52 9.80 0.61
CA ASP A 23 4.70 8.37 0.54
C ASP A 23 4.98 8.00 -0.91
N VAL A 24 6.11 7.34 -1.15
CA VAL A 24 6.47 6.91 -2.49
C VAL A 24 5.52 5.77 -2.86
N CYS A 25 4.65 6.03 -3.84
CA CYS A 25 3.81 5.02 -4.46
C CYS A 25 4.72 4.07 -5.25
N GLU A 26 4.82 2.82 -4.78
CA GLU A 26 5.65 1.77 -5.36
C GLU A 26 4.90 1.01 -6.47
N GLY A 27 3.57 1.13 -6.54
CA GLY A 27 2.75 0.47 -7.54
C GLY A 27 1.26 0.42 -7.17
N ILE A 28 0.52 -0.41 -7.90
CA ILE A 28 -0.91 -0.68 -7.67
C ILE A 28 -1.06 -2.18 -7.39
N ASP A 29 -1.87 -2.53 -6.40
CA ASP A 29 -2.17 -3.92 -6.07
C ASP A 29 -3.21 -4.52 -7.04
N ALA A 30 -3.39 -5.84 -6.98
CA ALA A 30 -4.33 -6.55 -7.84
C ALA A 30 -5.80 -6.14 -7.63
N CYS A 31 -6.11 -5.51 -6.49
CA CYS A 31 -7.43 -4.98 -6.17
C CYS A 31 -7.62 -3.51 -6.60
N GLY A 32 -6.59 -2.87 -7.15
CA GLY A 32 -6.61 -1.50 -7.67
C GLY A 32 -6.21 -0.41 -6.66
N ASP A 33 -5.69 -0.78 -5.49
CA ASP A 33 -5.27 0.14 -4.44
C ASP A 33 -3.78 0.49 -4.55
N GLU A 34 -3.40 1.71 -4.14
CA GLU A 34 -2.01 2.15 -4.18
C GLU A 34 -1.17 1.43 -3.12
N VAL A 35 -0.04 0.88 -3.54
CA VAL A 35 0.97 0.28 -2.66
C VAL A 35 1.98 1.36 -2.31
N VAL A 36 2.09 1.70 -1.02
CA VAL A 36 3.07 2.69 -0.55
C VAL A 36 4.21 2.03 0.22
N SER A 37 5.35 2.74 0.25
CA SER A 37 6.53 2.31 1.01
C SER A 37 6.20 2.06 2.49
N GLY A 38 6.31 0.80 2.91
CA GLY A 38 6.05 0.37 4.28
C GLY A 38 4.80 -0.49 4.44
N ASP A 39 4.00 -0.63 3.40
CA ASP A 39 2.85 -1.53 3.40
C ASP A 39 3.28 -3.00 3.43
N TYR A 40 2.42 -3.84 4.01
CA TYR A 40 2.57 -5.27 3.94
C TYR A 40 1.89 -5.80 2.67
N ILE A 41 2.69 -6.41 1.80
CA ILE A 41 2.24 -7.00 0.54
C ILE A 41 2.41 -8.52 0.52
N LEU A 42 1.59 -9.18 -0.29
CA LEU A 42 1.68 -10.57 -0.68
C LEU A 42 1.97 -10.63 -2.17
N GLU A 43 2.87 -11.53 -2.56
CA GLU A 43 3.06 -11.89 -3.96
C GLU A 43 2.42 -13.26 -4.19
N TYR A 44 1.49 -13.33 -5.14
CA TYR A 44 0.80 -14.57 -5.48
C TYR A 44 0.54 -14.64 -6.98
N ASP A 45 1.00 -15.72 -7.62
CA ASP A 45 0.87 -15.95 -9.06
C ASP A 45 1.39 -14.79 -9.95
N GLY A 46 2.38 -14.05 -9.45
CA GLY A 46 2.97 -12.88 -10.14
C GLY A 46 2.24 -11.56 -9.89
N GLU A 47 1.17 -11.57 -9.11
CA GLU A 47 0.42 -10.38 -8.71
C GLU A 47 0.86 -9.89 -7.32
N ILE A 48 0.87 -8.57 -7.13
CA ILE A 48 1.10 -7.93 -5.83
C ILE A 48 -0.26 -7.61 -5.21
N ILE A 49 -0.48 -8.02 -3.96
CA ILE A 49 -1.75 -7.86 -3.25
C ILE A 49 -1.44 -7.22 -1.90
N LEU A 50 -2.12 -6.13 -1.53
CA LEU A 50 -2.02 -5.61 -0.17
C LEU A 50 -2.60 -6.62 0.82
N VAL A 51 -1.93 -6.82 1.97
CA VAL A 51 -2.39 -7.82 2.97
C VAL A 51 -3.82 -7.55 3.44
N GLU A 52 -4.22 -6.28 3.54
CA GLU A 52 -5.60 -5.91 3.87
C GLU A 52 -6.62 -6.35 2.81
N ASN A 53 -6.19 -6.41 1.54
CA ASN A 53 -6.98 -6.83 0.40
C ASN A 53 -6.92 -8.33 0.12
N ALA A 54 -6.11 -9.09 0.84
CA ALA A 54 -5.92 -10.53 0.60
C ALA A 54 -7.24 -11.31 0.59
N ALA A 55 -8.13 -11.03 1.53
CA ALA A 55 -9.43 -11.70 1.60
C ALA A 55 -10.32 -11.36 0.39
N LYS A 56 -10.33 -10.08 -0.02
CA LYS A 56 -11.06 -9.60 -1.19
C LYS A 56 -10.54 -10.26 -2.46
N PHE A 57 -9.22 -10.26 -2.65
CA PHE A 57 -8.57 -10.91 -3.78
C PHE A 57 -8.94 -12.40 -3.88
N LEU A 58 -8.90 -13.13 -2.75
CA LEU A 58 -9.24 -14.55 -2.73
C LEU A 58 -10.69 -14.82 -3.17
N ILE A 59 -11.63 -13.94 -2.82
CA ILE A 59 -13.04 -14.10 -3.19
C ILE A 59 -13.26 -13.77 -4.66
N GLU A 60 -12.74 -12.63 -5.12
CA GLU A 60 -13.00 -12.12 -6.46
C GLU A 60 -12.24 -12.90 -7.55
N HIS A 61 -11.00 -13.31 -7.27
CA HIS A 61 -10.11 -13.91 -8.27
C HIS A 61 -9.89 -15.41 -8.06
N CYS A 62 -9.89 -15.89 -6.81
CA CYS A 62 -9.63 -17.30 -6.50
C CYS A 62 -10.89 -18.12 -6.19
N GLY A 63 -12.07 -17.49 -6.20
CA GLY A 63 -13.36 -18.16 -5.94
C GLY A 63 -13.54 -18.61 -4.48
N ALA A 64 -12.84 -17.99 -3.53
CA ALA A 64 -13.03 -18.25 -2.12
C ALA A 64 -14.42 -17.77 -1.65
N ILE A 65 -14.94 -18.43 -0.63
CA ILE A 65 -16.23 -18.08 -0.04
C ILE A 65 -16.00 -17.79 1.45
N ILE A 66 -16.35 -16.58 1.89
CA ILE A 66 -16.39 -16.27 3.32
C ILE A 66 -17.59 -16.98 3.92
N LYS A 67 -17.34 -17.73 4.99
CA LYS A 67 -18.37 -18.33 5.85
C LYS A 67 -18.12 -17.94 7.29
N VAL A 68 -19.19 -17.78 8.06
CA VAL A 68 -19.11 -17.59 9.52
C VAL A 68 -19.04 -18.97 10.17
N ALA A 69 -18.05 -19.19 11.03
CA ALA A 69 -17.92 -20.46 11.72
C ALA A 69 -19.13 -20.69 12.64
N GLY A 70 -19.89 -21.76 12.39
CA GLY A 70 -21.09 -22.10 13.15
C GLY A 70 -22.41 -21.65 12.53
N GLU A 71 -22.38 -20.95 11.38
CA GLU A 71 -23.55 -20.70 10.55
C GLU A 71 -23.51 -21.64 9.32
N GLU A 72 -24.62 -22.33 9.04
CA GLU A 72 -24.75 -23.30 7.92
C GLU A 72 -24.98 -22.62 6.57
#